data_AF-A0A8S2ZFJ5-F1
#
_entry.id   AF-A0A8S2ZFJ5-F1
#
_cell.length_a   1.000
_cell.length_b   1.000
_cell.length_c   1.000
_cell.angle_alpha   90.00
_cell.angle_beta   90.00
_cell.angle_gamma   90.00
#
_symmetry.space_group_name_H-M   'P 1'
#
loop_
_entity.id
_entity.type
_entity.pdbx_description
1 polymer ?
#
loop_
_entity_poly.entity_id
_entity_poly.type
_entity_poly.pdbx_seq_one_letter_code
_entity_poly.pdbx_strand_id
1 'polypeptide(L)' 'TRNEFNLESKSTIGVEFATRSIQVDKKTIKAQIWDTAGQERYRAITSA' A
#
# COMPACT_ATOMS: atom_id res chain seq x y z
N THR A 1 7.36 -7.10 -9.77
CA THR A 1 8.34 -6.03 -9.52
C THR A 1 8.23 -5.11 -10.70
N ARG A 2 7.53 -3.97 -10.62
CA ARG A 2 7.82 -2.96 -11.64
C ARG A 2 9.20 -2.34 -11.45
N ASN A 3 9.86 -2.58 -10.30
CA ASN A 3 11.25 -2.21 -10.00
C ASN A 3 11.63 -0.79 -10.48
N GLU A 4 10.63 0.07 -10.48
CA GLU A 4 10.61 1.39 -11.05
C GLU A 4 9.99 2.26 -9.97
N PHE A 5 10.75 3.30 -9.62
CA PHE A 5 10.26 4.35 -8.76
C PHE A 5 9.79 5.49 -9.66
N ASN A 6 8.52 5.89 -9.53
CA ASN A 6 7.99 7.03 -10.26
C ASN A 6 8.08 8.27 -9.36
N LEU A 7 8.93 9.23 -9.73
CA LEU A 7 9.06 10.52 -9.03
C LEU A 7 7.78 11.37 -9.08
N GLU A 8 6.90 11.14 -10.05
CA GLU A 8 5.57 11.77 -10.15
C GLU A 8 4.48 10.99 -9.42
N SER A 9 4.83 10.07 -8.52
CA SER A 9 3.84 9.33 -7.73
C SER A 9 2.93 10.32 -7.01
N LYS A 10 1.64 10.33 -7.39
CA LYS A 10 0.61 11.14 -6.73
C LYS A 10 0.46 10.67 -5.29
N SER A 11 0.18 11.60 -4.37
CA SER A 11 -0.15 11.25 -2.99
C SER A 11 -1.28 10.24 -2.96
N THR A 12 -1.13 9.19 -2.14
CA THR A 12 -2.21 8.24 -1.85
C THR A 12 -3.39 9.03 -1.29
N ILE A 13 -4.57 8.91 -1.90
CA ILE A 13 -5.84 9.48 -1.42
C ILE A 13 -6.64 8.34 -0.83
N GLY A 14 -6.83 8.32 0.50
CA GLY A 14 -7.51 7.23 1.19
C GLY A 14 -6.61 6.02 1.46
N VAL A 15 -6.99 4.82 1.00
CA VAL A 15 -6.26 3.56 1.23
C VAL A 15 -5.99 2.85 -0.08
N GLU A 16 -4.76 2.41 -0.29
CA GLU A 16 -4.36 1.55 -1.39
C GLU A 16 -4.02 0.15 -0.87
N PHE A 17 -4.52 -0.87 -1.58
CA PHE A 17 -4.30 -2.27 -1.26
C PHE A 17 -3.54 -2.96 -2.40
N ALA A 18 -2.40 -3.56 -2.06
CA ALA A 18 -1.63 -4.37 -2.99
C ALA A 18 -1.39 -5.77 -2.42
N THR A 19 -1.48 -6.79 -3.26
CA THR A 19 -1.11 -8.17 -2.90
C THR A 19 0.06 -8.62 -3.74
N ARG A 20 1.04 -9.27 -3.09
CA ARG A 20 2.20 -9.84 -3.75
C ARG A 20 2.49 -11.25 -3.22
N SER A 21 2.48 -12.23 -4.11
CA SER A 21 2.97 -13.58 -3.79
C SER A 21 4.46 -13.67 -4.09
N ILE A 22 5.25 -14.16 -3.14
CA ILE A 22 6.69 -14.40 -3.29
C ILE A 22 7.02 -15.83 -2.83
N GLN A 23 8.03 -16.46 -3.45
CA GLN A 23 8.58 -17.71 -2.95
C GLN A 23 9.79 -17.43 -2.07
N VAL A 24 9.80 -17.99 -0.86
CA VAL A 24 10.92 -17.96 0.08
C VAL A 24 11.06 -19.36 0.65
N ASP A 25 12.24 -19.96 0.57
CA ASP A 25 12.54 -21.30 1.10
C ASP A 25 11.53 -22.38 0.66
N LYS A 26 11.18 -22.40 -0.63
CA LYS A 26 10.18 -23.29 -1.24
C LYS A 26 8.76 -23.15 -0.68
N LYS A 27 8.48 -22.11 0.11
CA LYS A 27 7.16 -21.75 0.59
C LYS A 27 6.63 -20.55 -0.18
N THR A 28 5.34 -20.57 -0.50
CA THR A 28 4.67 -19.42 -1.10
C THR A 28 4.12 -18.53 0.00
N ILE A 29 4.61 -17.30 0.06
CA ILE A 29 4.16 -16.27 1.00
C ILE A 29 3.30 -15.27 0.24
N LYS A 30 2.08 -15.02 0.72
CA LYS A 30 1.18 -13.98 0.22
C LYS A 30 1.33 -12.74 1.09
N ALA A 31 2.07 -11.75 0.62
CA ALA A 31 2.18 -10.44 1.27
C ALA A 31 0.96 -9.58 0.90
N GLN A 32 0.33 -9.00 1.92
CA GLN A 32 -0.73 -8.01 1.77
C GLN A 32 -0.19 -6.68 2.27
N ILE A 33 -0.16 -5.69 1.40
CA ILE A 33 0.40 -4.37 1.65
C ILE A 33 -0.78 -3.39 1.69
N TRP A 34 -0.86 -2.65 2.80
CA TRP A 34 -1.84 -1.60 3.01
C TRP A 34 -1.06 -0.28 3.07
N ASP A 35 -1.19 0.54 2.03
CA ASP A 35 -0.66 1.90 2.02
C ASP A 35 -1.80 2.88 2.34
N THR A 36 -1.66 3.63 3.43
CA THR A 36 -2.70 4.56 3.90
C THR A 36 -2.21 5.99 3.68
N ALA A 37 -3.07 6.84 3.13
CA ALA A 37 -2.83 8.26 2.96
C ALA A 37 -2.47 8.92 4.29
N GLY A 38 -1.22 9.37 4.43
CA GLY A 38 -0.73 10.14 5.57
C GLY A 38 -1.14 11.62 5.56
N GLN A 39 -2.15 12.02 4.78
CA GLN A 39 -2.58 13.41 4.77
C GLN A 39 -3.33 13.68 6.08
N GLU A 40 -2.75 14.50 6.97
CA GLU A 40 -3.31 14.84 8.29
C GLU A 40 -4.74 15.42 8.26
N ARG A 41 -5.29 15.69 7.06
CA ARG A 41 -6.68 16.08 6.81
C ARG A 41 -7.72 14.95 6.88
N TYR A 42 -7.34 13.66 6.86
CA TYR A 42 -8.29 12.54 6.96
C TYR A 42 -8.58 12.05 8.39
N ARG A 43 -8.09 12.74 9.43
CA ARG A 43 -8.43 12.45 10.84
C ARG A 43 -9.93 12.61 11.21
N ALA A 44 -10.79 13.00 10.27
CA ALA A 44 -12.19 13.35 10.54
C ALA A 44 -13.24 12.41 9.88
N ILE A 45 -12.88 11.20 9.42
CA ILE A 45 -13.88 10.23 8.91
C ILE A 45 -13.90 8.95 9.76
N THR A 46 -13.81 9.12 11.07
CA THR A 46 -14.42 8.21 12.03
C THR A 46 -15.19 9.06 13.02
N SER A 47 -16.31 9.62 12.55
CA SER A 47 -17.44 9.88 13.45
C SER A 47 -18.04 8.52 13.79
N ALA A 48 -18.37 8.36 15.07
CA ALA A 48 -19.10 7.23 15.63
C ALA A 48 -20.40 6.92 14.90
#